data_AF-A0AAE8MW79-F1
#
_entry.id   AF-A0AAE8MW79-F1
#
_cell.length_a   1.000
_cell.length_b   1.000
_cell.length_c   1.000
_cell.angle_alpha   90.00
_cell.angle_beta   90.00
_cell.angle_gamma   90.00
#
_symmetry.space_group_name_H-M   'P 1'
#
loop_
_entity.id
_entity.type
_entity.pdbx_description
1 polymer ?
#
loop_
_entity_poly.entity_id
_entity_poly.type
_entity_poly.pdbx_seq_one_letter_code
_entity_poly.pdbx_strand_id
1 'polypeptide(L)'
;MVHVKGIWMVIAARGGLSTLAANRDLMLMISWVDVTAALLHDTKPLFPLSKSMTGASISHRGLDTLPGPLTSVIVDGNKQDTRLMGVVSGIGDLNELAAQLQFELATKGDAIWDDEEQMGFLVNPVAHHLLNQRPPGSSEPMTHCDVISEALRLGAIIWIIRVKRRCRSYPGTAEARISKLLKMLPMEPTTEHGWNSPDLRLVRLWLLVLCSISEPSEEDLATAMGMIADEMRERSAVLWDEIMSGIRHMPWVDIFEPPCAKLGQRLLREYHAKSIQYAHNGPGLRFVYC
;
A
#
# COMPACT_ATOMS: atom_id res chain seq x y z
N MET A 1 -19.42 17.08 10.58
CA MET A 1 -20.47 16.48 9.70
C MET A 1 -21.48 17.49 9.10
N VAL A 2 -21.49 18.76 9.51
CA VAL A 2 -22.42 19.79 8.97
C VAL A 2 -22.17 20.08 7.48
N HIS A 3 -20.91 20.12 7.04
CA HIS A 3 -20.53 20.42 5.66
C HIS A 3 -21.03 19.38 4.64
N VAL A 4 -20.87 18.09 4.94
CA VAL A 4 -21.34 16.99 4.09
C VAL A 4 -22.87 17.00 3.96
N LYS A 5 -23.59 17.27 5.06
CA LYS A 5 -25.04 17.41 5.05
C LYS A 5 -25.48 18.59 4.17
N GLY A 6 -24.76 19.71 4.22
CA GLY A 6 -24.97 20.85 3.33
C GLY A 6 -24.81 20.50 1.85
N ILE A 7 -23.76 19.75 1.49
CA ILE A 7 -23.55 19.27 0.11
C ILE A 7 -24.74 18.42 -0.34
N TRP A 8 -25.18 17.45 0.48
CA TRP A 8 -26.35 16.62 0.15
C TRP A 8 -27.63 17.44 -0.04
N MET A 9 -27.84 18.50 0.75
CA MET A 9 -28.98 19.40 0.57
C MET A 9 -28.91 20.16 -0.76
N VAL A 10 -27.73 20.66 -1.15
CA VAL A 10 -27.53 21.32 -2.45
C VAL A 10 -27.75 20.35 -3.61
N ILE A 11 -27.26 19.12 -3.50
CA ILE A 11 -27.47 18.06 -4.50
C ILE A 11 -28.96 17.76 -4.65
N ALA A 12 -29.68 17.58 -3.54
CA ALA A 12 -31.12 17.35 -3.55
C ALA A 12 -31.88 18.52 -4.21
N ALA A 13 -31.51 19.77 -3.88
CA ALA A 13 -32.10 20.96 -4.48
C ALA A 13 -31.86 21.07 -6.00
N ARG A 14 -30.79 20.44 -6.52
CA ARG A 14 -30.47 20.39 -7.95
C ARG A 14 -31.05 19.17 -8.68
N GLY A 15 -32.05 18.49 -8.10
CA GLY A 15 -32.68 17.32 -8.73
C GLY A 15 -31.90 16.03 -8.54
N GLY A 16 -31.03 15.95 -7.53
CA GLY A 16 -30.32 14.75 -7.13
C GLY A 16 -29.07 14.42 -7.95
N LEU A 17 -28.47 13.29 -7.61
CA LEU A 17 -27.18 12.85 -8.16
C LEU A 17 -27.25 12.50 -9.66
N SER A 18 -28.40 12.02 -10.14
CA SER A 18 -28.63 11.73 -11.56
C SER A 18 -28.54 12.98 -12.43
N THR A 19 -29.04 14.11 -11.95
CA THR A 19 -28.98 15.40 -12.65
C THR A 19 -27.56 15.93 -12.69
N LEU A 20 -26.80 15.76 -11.60
CA LEU A 20 -25.37 16.08 -11.55
C LEU A 20 -24.56 15.17 -12.48
N ALA A 21 -24.92 13.89 -12.59
CA ALA A 21 -24.26 12.92 -13.48
C ALA A 21 -24.28 13.33 -14.96
N ALA A 22 -25.20 14.21 -15.37
CA ALA A 22 -25.22 14.78 -16.71
C ALA A 22 -24.13 15.86 -16.92
N ASN A 23 -23.65 16.48 -15.85
CA ASN A 23 -22.56 17.46 -15.88
C ASN A 23 -21.23 16.78 -15.50
N ARG A 24 -20.43 16.44 -16.52
CA ARG A 24 -19.21 15.66 -16.38
C ARG A 24 -18.15 16.35 -15.51
N ASP A 25 -17.93 17.64 -15.72
CA ASP A 25 -16.88 18.40 -15.03
C ASP A 25 -17.22 18.58 -13.55
N LEU A 26 -18.49 18.84 -13.25
CA LEU A 26 -18.95 18.95 -11.87
C LEU A 26 -18.85 17.61 -11.14
N MET A 27 -19.22 16.50 -11.79
CA MET A 27 -19.03 15.17 -11.20
C MET A 27 -17.57 14.80 -11.01
N LEU A 28 -16.71 15.19 -11.96
CA LEU A 28 -15.28 14.98 -11.85
C LEU A 28 -14.74 15.67 -10.60
N MET A 29 -15.02 16.97 -10.44
CA MET A 29 -14.62 17.74 -9.25
C MET A 29 -15.16 17.13 -7.95
N ILE A 30 -16.46 16.77 -7.91
CA ILE A 30 -17.06 16.13 -6.72
C ILE A 30 -16.32 14.83 -6.39
N SER A 31 -16.10 13.97 -7.38
CA SER A 31 -15.43 12.68 -7.16
C SER A 31 -13.97 12.84 -6.71
N TRP A 32 -13.23 13.81 -7.25
CA TRP A 32 -11.87 14.13 -6.82
C TRP A 32 -11.78 14.60 -5.38
N VAL A 33 -12.62 15.57 -5.02
CA VAL A 33 -12.65 16.12 -3.66
C VAL A 33 -13.05 15.04 -2.67
N ASP A 34 -14.06 14.24 -3.02
CA ASP A 34 -14.55 13.15 -2.17
C ASP A 34 -13.50 12.05 -1.97
N VAL A 35 -12.86 11.57 -3.04
CA VAL A 35 -11.77 10.58 -2.93
C VAL A 35 -10.61 11.14 -2.13
N THR A 36 -10.25 12.41 -2.30
CA THR A 36 -9.16 13.03 -1.54
C THR A 36 -9.49 13.17 -0.06
N ALA A 37 -10.71 13.60 0.27
CA ALA A 37 -11.18 13.65 1.66
C ALA A 37 -11.26 12.26 2.29
N ALA A 38 -11.74 11.27 1.52
CA ALA A 38 -11.80 9.87 1.92
C ALA A 38 -10.40 9.30 2.17
N LEU A 39 -9.42 9.61 1.31
CA LEU A 39 -8.01 9.30 1.51
C LEU A 39 -7.41 10.03 2.71
N LEU A 40 -7.86 11.23 3.08
CA LEU A 40 -7.36 11.91 4.29
C LEU A 40 -7.86 11.21 5.54
N HIS A 41 -9.14 10.89 5.60
CA HIS A 41 -9.80 10.37 6.79
C HIS A 41 -9.89 8.82 6.85
N ASP A 42 -9.35 8.12 5.85
CA ASP A 42 -9.52 6.67 5.67
C ASP A 42 -10.99 6.24 5.65
N THR A 43 -11.89 7.07 5.11
CA THR A 43 -13.32 6.79 5.05
C THR A 43 -13.74 6.26 3.69
N LYS A 44 -14.93 5.65 3.62
CA LYS A 44 -15.56 5.33 2.34
C LYS A 44 -15.90 6.63 1.58
N PRO A 45 -15.64 6.74 0.27
CA PRO A 45 -16.13 7.85 -0.54
C PRO A 45 -17.66 7.89 -0.50
N LEU A 46 -18.23 9.09 -0.49
CA LEU A 46 -19.67 9.31 -0.40
C LEU A 46 -20.34 9.36 -1.78
N PHE A 47 -19.57 9.68 -2.82
CA PHE A 47 -20.05 9.85 -4.18
C PHE A 47 -19.47 8.78 -5.11
N PRO A 48 -20.21 8.39 -6.17
CA PRO A 48 -19.67 7.53 -7.22
C PRO A 48 -18.61 8.27 -8.02
N LEU A 49 -17.71 7.52 -8.65
CA LEU A 49 -16.76 8.07 -9.62
C LEU A 49 -17.48 8.69 -10.81
N SER A 50 -16.89 9.75 -11.36
CA SER A 50 -17.35 10.32 -12.63
C SER A 50 -17.17 9.31 -13.78
N LYS A 51 -18.10 9.30 -14.73
CA LYS A 51 -18.05 8.40 -15.90
C LYS A 51 -16.77 8.58 -16.73
N SER A 52 -16.22 9.79 -16.75
CA SER A 52 -14.95 10.09 -17.43
C SER A 52 -13.79 9.32 -16.80
N MET A 53 -13.81 9.14 -15.47
CA MET A 53 -12.78 8.39 -14.75
C MET A 53 -12.99 6.88 -14.86
N THR A 54 -14.24 6.41 -14.90
CA THR A 54 -14.53 4.99 -15.11
C THR A 54 -14.21 4.52 -16.54
N GLY A 55 -14.26 5.42 -17.54
CA GLY A 55 -13.93 5.12 -18.93
C GLY A 55 -12.44 5.22 -19.26
N ALA A 56 -11.70 6.07 -18.53
CA ALA A 56 -10.24 6.09 -18.53
C ALA A 56 -9.63 5.02 -17.61
N SER A 57 -10.46 4.41 -16.76
CA SER A 57 -10.07 3.29 -15.93
C SER A 57 -9.50 2.22 -16.85
N ILE A 58 -8.23 1.94 -16.62
CA ILE A 58 -7.64 0.61 -16.76
C ILE A 58 -8.78 -0.41 -16.82
N SER A 59 -8.95 -1.04 -18.00
CA SER A 59 -9.97 -2.08 -18.16
C SER A 59 -9.80 -3.00 -16.95
N HIS A 60 -10.76 -3.04 -16.02
CA HIS A 60 -10.59 -3.71 -14.73
C HIS A 60 -10.26 -5.19 -14.95
N ARG A 61 -8.98 -5.45 -15.18
CA ARG A 61 -8.37 -6.74 -15.42
C ARG A 61 -7.83 -7.26 -14.10
N GLY A 62 -8.13 -6.63 -12.96
CA GLY A 62 -7.43 -6.76 -11.68
C GLY A 62 -6.92 -8.16 -11.31
N LEU A 63 -7.65 -9.25 -11.58
CA LEU A 63 -7.11 -10.59 -11.33
C LEU A 63 -6.07 -11.07 -12.36
N ASP A 64 -6.18 -10.66 -13.63
CA ASP A 64 -5.25 -10.97 -14.71
C ASP A 64 -3.90 -10.25 -14.56
N THR A 65 -3.90 -9.10 -13.86
CA THR A 65 -2.69 -8.29 -13.61
C THR A 65 -2.15 -8.47 -12.19
N LEU A 66 -2.64 -9.47 -11.46
CA LEU A 66 -2.25 -9.71 -10.08
C LEU A 66 -0.76 -10.09 -9.97
N PRO A 67 -0.01 -9.52 -9.01
CA PRO A 67 1.35 -9.96 -8.70
C PRO A 67 1.41 -11.46 -8.37
N GLY A 68 2.40 -12.15 -8.91
CA GLY A 68 2.61 -13.60 -8.69
C GLY A 68 2.53 -14.04 -7.21
N PRO A 69 3.15 -13.33 -6.25
CA PRO A 69 3.06 -13.69 -4.83
C PRO A 69 1.64 -13.64 -4.25
N LEU A 70 0.72 -12.86 -4.85
CA LEU A 70 -0.67 -12.83 -4.41
C LEU A 70 -1.53 -13.86 -5.13
N THR A 71 -1.12 -14.32 -6.31
CA THR A 71 -1.83 -15.39 -7.04
C THR A 71 -1.86 -16.68 -6.24
N SER A 72 -0.76 -17.05 -5.58
CA SER A 72 -0.70 -18.25 -4.73
C SER A 72 -1.63 -18.15 -3.52
N VAL A 73 -1.73 -16.96 -2.91
CA VAL A 73 -2.60 -16.69 -1.75
C VAL A 73 -4.10 -16.89 -2.06
N ILE A 74 -4.52 -16.68 -3.31
CA ILE A 74 -5.92 -16.88 -3.74
C ILE A 74 -6.26 -18.36 -3.93
N VAL A 75 -5.30 -19.18 -4.34
CA VAL A 75 -5.57 -20.59 -4.74
C VAL A 75 -5.94 -21.47 -3.54
N ASP A 76 -5.47 -21.13 -2.34
CA ASP A 76 -5.64 -21.91 -1.09
C ASP A 76 -7.03 -21.81 -0.42
N GLY A 77 -8.11 -21.67 -1.19
CA GLY A 77 -9.49 -21.82 -0.68
C GLY A 77 -10.21 -20.54 -0.26
N ASN A 78 -9.58 -19.37 -0.40
CA ASN A 78 -10.14 -18.07 0.03
C ASN A 78 -11.01 -17.35 -1.02
N LYS A 79 -11.34 -18.00 -2.15
CA LYS A 79 -12.12 -17.40 -3.25
C LYS A 79 -13.55 -16.98 -2.87
N GLN A 80 -14.07 -17.48 -1.75
CA GLN A 80 -15.40 -17.14 -1.25
C GLN A 80 -15.42 -15.86 -0.40
N ASP A 81 -14.25 -15.36 0.02
CA ASP A 81 -14.16 -14.11 0.77
C ASP A 81 -14.27 -12.91 -0.18
N THR A 82 -15.47 -12.36 -0.28
CA THR A 82 -15.78 -11.21 -1.15
C THR A 82 -14.93 -9.98 -0.82
N ARG A 83 -14.50 -9.78 0.43
CA ARG A 83 -13.70 -8.64 0.86
C ARG A 83 -12.26 -8.82 0.44
N LEU A 84 -11.67 -9.98 0.72
CA LEU A 84 -10.31 -10.30 0.27
C LEU A 84 -10.24 -10.18 -1.25
N MET A 85 -11.19 -10.77 -1.97
CA MET A 85 -11.22 -10.67 -3.43
C MET A 85 -11.38 -9.23 -3.92
N GLY A 86 -12.18 -8.40 -3.24
CA GLY A 86 -12.31 -6.98 -3.54
C GLY A 86 -10.99 -6.22 -3.39
N VAL A 87 -10.27 -6.42 -2.27
CA VAL A 87 -8.95 -5.81 -2.04
C VAL A 87 -7.93 -6.31 -3.06
N VAL A 88 -7.88 -7.61 -3.29
CA VAL A 88 -6.92 -8.26 -4.19
C VAL A 88 -7.11 -7.81 -5.64
N SER A 89 -8.36 -7.67 -6.11
CA SER A 89 -8.65 -7.01 -7.39
C SER A 89 -8.12 -5.58 -7.42
N GLY A 90 -8.22 -4.84 -6.32
CA GLY A 90 -7.65 -3.50 -6.20
C GLY A 90 -6.11 -3.47 -6.22
N ILE A 91 -5.45 -4.52 -5.71
CA ILE A 91 -3.99 -4.67 -5.86
C ILE A 91 -3.61 -4.96 -7.31
N GLY A 92 -4.42 -5.73 -8.02
CA GLY A 92 -4.29 -5.92 -9.46
C GLY A 92 -4.36 -4.61 -10.24
N ASP A 93 -5.41 -3.84 -10.01
CA ASP A 93 -5.57 -2.51 -10.61
C ASP A 93 -4.38 -1.58 -10.23
N LEU A 94 -3.86 -1.68 -9.00
CA LEU A 94 -2.66 -0.97 -8.56
C LEU A 94 -1.40 -1.41 -9.32
N ASN A 95 -1.26 -2.70 -9.62
CA ASN A 95 -0.12 -3.24 -10.36
C ASN A 95 -0.12 -2.76 -11.82
N GLU A 96 -1.29 -2.75 -12.45
CA GLU A 96 -1.45 -2.22 -13.80
C GLU A 96 -1.19 -0.71 -13.84
N LEU A 97 -1.68 0.03 -12.84
CA LEU A 97 -1.37 1.45 -12.68
C LEU A 97 0.14 1.67 -12.51
N ALA A 98 0.83 0.85 -11.72
CA ALA A 98 2.27 0.94 -11.53
C ALA A 98 3.01 0.74 -12.87
N ALA A 99 2.64 -0.28 -13.65
CA ALA A 99 3.21 -0.53 -14.98
C ALA A 99 2.93 0.61 -15.96
N GLN A 100 1.72 1.18 -15.94
CA GLN A 100 1.37 2.34 -16.76
C GLN A 100 2.21 3.56 -16.39
N LEU A 101 2.40 3.86 -15.10
CA LEU A 101 3.24 4.97 -14.67
C LEU A 101 4.70 4.79 -15.07
N GLN A 102 5.24 3.56 -15.03
CA GLN A 102 6.58 3.29 -15.53
C GLN A 102 6.70 3.53 -17.04
N PHE A 103 5.70 3.09 -17.82
CA PHE A 103 5.67 3.34 -19.26
C PHE A 103 5.59 4.84 -19.58
N GLU A 104 4.73 5.58 -18.88
CA GLU A 104 4.59 7.03 -19.02
C GLU A 104 5.89 7.74 -18.61
N LEU A 105 6.56 7.31 -17.54
CA LEU A 105 7.86 7.85 -17.12
C LEU A 105 8.95 7.60 -18.17
N ALA A 106 8.97 6.41 -18.78
CA ALA A 106 9.94 6.08 -19.83
C ALA A 106 9.73 6.90 -21.11
N THR A 107 8.50 7.32 -21.40
CA THR A 107 8.13 8.04 -22.63
C THR A 107 8.15 9.56 -22.48
N LYS A 108 7.69 10.08 -21.34
CA LYS A 108 7.53 11.51 -21.06
C LYS A 108 8.53 12.04 -20.02
N GLY A 109 9.30 11.17 -19.37
CA GLY A 109 10.20 11.55 -18.29
C GLY A 109 9.45 12.09 -17.07
N ASP A 110 10.08 13.02 -16.35
CA ASP A 110 9.50 13.62 -15.14
C ASP A 110 8.25 14.50 -15.40
N ALA A 111 7.95 14.84 -16.65
CA ALA A 111 6.81 15.68 -16.99
C ALA A 111 5.45 15.07 -16.60
N ILE A 112 5.38 13.75 -16.43
CA ILE A 112 4.15 13.06 -15.99
C ILE A 112 3.70 13.53 -14.61
N TRP A 113 4.65 13.94 -13.77
CA TRP A 113 4.38 14.32 -12.39
C TRP A 113 3.84 15.75 -12.27
N ASP A 114 3.90 16.54 -13.35
CA ASP A 114 3.42 17.92 -13.38
C ASP A 114 1.94 18.01 -13.79
N ASP A 115 1.35 16.93 -14.30
CA ASP A 115 -0.06 16.85 -14.68
C ASP A 115 -0.91 16.25 -13.55
N GLU A 116 -1.33 17.12 -12.62
CA GLU A 116 -2.22 16.74 -11.51
C GLU A 116 -3.54 16.16 -11.99
N GLU A 117 -4.06 16.64 -13.11
CA GLU A 117 -5.34 16.20 -13.65
C GLU A 117 -5.24 14.76 -14.18
N GLN A 118 -4.26 14.49 -15.03
CA GLN A 118 -4.00 13.15 -15.53
C GLN A 118 -3.75 12.17 -14.37
N MET A 119 -2.97 12.57 -13.36
CA MET A 119 -2.72 11.72 -12.19
C MET A 119 -3.98 11.46 -11.38
N GLY A 120 -4.84 12.47 -11.23
CA GLY A 120 -6.16 12.31 -10.65
C GLY A 120 -7.03 11.30 -11.42
N PHE A 121 -6.98 11.30 -12.75
CA PHE A 121 -7.70 10.32 -13.58
C PHE A 121 -7.20 8.89 -13.42
N LEU A 122 -5.88 8.70 -13.31
CA LEU A 122 -5.26 7.39 -13.20
C LEU A 122 -5.40 6.79 -11.79
N VAL A 123 -5.14 7.59 -10.75
CA VAL A 123 -4.97 7.08 -9.40
C VAL A 123 -6.30 6.99 -8.62
N ASN A 124 -7.21 7.94 -8.84
CA ASN A 124 -8.43 8.00 -8.03
C ASN A 124 -9.42 6.84 -8.24
N PRO A 125 -9.54 6.20 -9.43
CA PRO A 125 -10.37 5.01 -9.57
C PRO A 125 -9.91 3.87 -8.65
N VAL A 126 -8.61 3.59 -8.63
CA VAL A 126 -8.01 2.56 -7.77
C VAL A 126 -8.18 2.92 -6.28
N ALA A 127 -7.94 4.19 -5.94
CA ALA A 127 -8.15 4.69 -4.58
C ALA A 127 -9.60 4.54 -4.11
N HIS A 128 -10.55 4.94 -4.96
CA HIS A 128 -11.99 4.83 -4.66
C HIS A 128 -12.39 3.37 -4.43
N HIS A 129 -11.96 2.45 -5.31
CA HIS A 129 -12.23 1.02 -5.15
C HIS A 129 -11.71 0.49 -3.82
N LEU A 130 -10.44 0.73 -3.49
CA LEU A 130 -9.82 0.26 -2.24
C LEU A 130 -10.46 0.86 -0.99
N LEU A 131 -10.85 2.13 -1.01
CA LEU A 131 -11.54 2.77 0.11
C LEU A 131 -12.95 2.21 0.34
N ASN A 132 -13.58 1.64 -0.69
CA ASN A 132 -14.85 0.92 -0.55
C ASN A 132 -14.69 -0.46 0.11
N GLN A 133 -13.48 -1.02 0.19
CA GLN A 133 -13.20 -2.33 0.79
C GLN A 133 -12.88 -2.29 2.30
N ARG A 134 -13.22 -1.17 2.97
CA ARG A 134 -12.96 -1.01 4.41
C ARG A 134 -13.69 -2.10 5.22
N PRO A 135 -13.07 -2.67 6.27
CA PRO A 135 -13.74 -3.62 7.14
C PRO A 135 -15.01 -2.98 7.75
N PRO A 136 -16.12 -3.72 7.86
CA PRO A 136 -17.26 -3.27 8.63
C PRO A 136 -16.81 -3.01 10.07
N GLY A 137 -17.43 -2.02 10.74
CA GLY A 137 -17.17 -1.74 12.16
C GLY A 137 -17.77 -2.81 13.08
N SER A 138 -17.47 -4.09 12.82
CA SER A 138 -18.00 -5.21 13.58
C SER A 138 -17.25 -5.40 14.89
N SER A 139 -17.99 -5.83 15.91
CA SER A 139 -17.49 -6.24 17.22
C SER A 139 -16.89 -7.66 17.22
N GLU A 140 -16.79 -8.28 16.04
CA GLU A 140 -16.30 -9.66 15.90
C GLU A 140 -14.76 -9.69 15.79
N PRO A 141 -14.13 -10.75 16.32
CA PRO A 141 -12.69 -10.92 16.18
C PRO A 141 -12.30 -11.03 14.70
N MET A 142 -11.30 -10.26 14.28
CA MET A 142 -10.79 -10.29 12.91
C MET A 142 -10.25 -11.68 12.57
N THR A 143 -10.65 -12.21 11.41
CA THR A 143 -10.04 -13.42 10.86
C THR A 143 -8.65 -13.12 10.28
N HIS A 144 -7.85 -14.15 10.01
CA HIS A 144 -6.55 -13.97 9.34
C HIS A 144 -6.69 -13.30 7.96
N CYS A 145 -7.69 -13.71 7.16
CA CYS A 145 -8.00 -13.08 5.88
C CYS A 145 -8.39 -11.60 6.04
N ASP A 146 -9.07 -11.23 7.13
CA ASP A 146 -9.38 -9.83 7.43
C ASP A 146 -8.13 -8.99 7.71
N VAL A 147 -7.15 -9.57 8.42
CA VAL A 147 -5.87 -8.92 8.72
C VAL A 147 -5.05 -8.74 7.46
N ILE A 148 -4.89 -9.78 6.64
CA ILE A 148 -4.19 -9.68 5.34
C ILE A 148 -4.88 -8.67 4.44
N SER A 149 -6.21 -8.75 4.30
CA SER A 149 -6.99 -7.83 3.46
C SER A 149 -6.81 -6.39 3.91
N GLU A 150 -6.86 -6.13 5.22
CA GLU A 150 -6.67 -4.79 5.75
C GLU A 150 -5.22 -4.31 5.56
N ALA A 151 -4.24 -5.18 5.75
CA ALA A 151 -2.83 -4.85 5.56
C ALA A 151 -2.53 -4.48 4.10
N LEU A 152 -3.04 -5.27 3.15
CA LEU A 152 -2.95 -5.00 1.72
C LEU A 152 -3.64 -3.68 1.34
N ARG A 153 -4.86 -3.46 1.83
CA ARG A 153 -5.61 -2.22 1.59
C ARG A 153 -4.84 -1.00 2.09
N LEU A 154 -4.30 -1.06 3.31
CA LEU A 154 -3.52 0.03 3.89
C LEU A 154 -2.22 0.26 3.11
N GLY A 155 -1.49 -0.79 2.75
CA GLY A 155 -0.28 -0.70 1.94
C GLY A 155 -0.53 -0.04 0.58
N ALA A 156 -1.59 -0.45 -0.10
CA ALA A 156 -2.02 0.14 -1.36
C ALA A 156 -2.39 1.63 -1.22
N ILE A 157 -3.06 2.02 -0.13
CA ILE A 157 -3.36 3.43 0.13
C ILE A 157 -2.09 4.23 0.44
N ILE A 158 -1.13 3.67 1.18
CA ILE A 158 0.17 4.29 1.43
C ILE A 158 0.90 4.54 0.10
N TRP A 159 0.91 3.55 -0.79
CA TRP A 159 1.45 3.66 -2.15
C TRP A 159 0.76 4.80 -2.92
N ILE A 160 -0.57 4.84 -2.91
CA ILE A 160 -1.38 5.87 -3.60
C ILE A 160 -1.05 7.27 -3.06
N ILE A 161 -1.00 7.42 -1.73
CA ILE A 161 -0.65 8.70 -1.10
C ILE A 161 0.75 9.13 -1.55
N ARG A 162 1.71 8.20 -1.65
CA ARG A 162 3.07 8.53 -2.06
C ARG A 162 3.13 9.05 -3.50
N VAL A 163 2.44 8.37 -4.42
CA VAL A 163 2.32 8.79 -5.82
C VAL A 163 1.62 10.15 -5.93
N LYS A 164 0.47 10.34 -5.26
CA LYS A 164 -0.24 11.62 -5.30
C LYS A 164 0.58 12.77 -4.72
N ARG A 165 1.37 12.53 -3.66
CA ARG A 165 2.27 13.54 -3.09
C ARG A 165 3.41 13.91 -4.03
N ARG A 166 3.95 12.96 -4.82
CA ARG A 166 4.94 13.25 -5.87
C ARG A 166 4.40 14.23 -6.91
N CYS A 167 3.09 14.17 -7.18
CA CYS A 167 2.37 15.05 -8.11
C CYS A 167 1.78 16.31 -7.43
N ARG A 168 2.07 16.54 -6.14
CA ARG A 168 1.49 17.63 -5.33
C ARG A 168 -0.05 17.63 -5.23
N SER A 169 -0.68 16.52 -5.59
CA SER A 169 -2.15 16.36 -5.65
C SER A 169 -2.75 15.80 -4.36
N TYR A 170 -2.02 15.88 -3.23
CA TYR A 170 -2.48 15.37 -1.94
C TYR A 170 -1.84 16.15 -0.77
N PRO A 171 -2.65 16.72 0.14
CA PRO A 171 -2.15 17.61 1.20
C PRO A 171 -1.75 16.89 2.50
N GLY A 172 -2.05 15.60 2.66
CA GLY A 172 -1.86 14.86 3.91
C GLY A 172 -0.62 13.96 3.95
N THR A 173 -0.47 13.21 5.05
CA THR A 173 0.56 12.17 5.21
C THR A 173 -0.08 10.78 5.34
N ALA A 174 0.76 9.74 5.22
CA ALA A 174 0.34 8.35 5.41
C ALA A 174 0.57 7.82 6.83
N GLU A 175 1.08 8.66 7.74
CA GLU A 175 1.60 8.28 9.06
C GLU A 175 0.63 7.40 9.88
N ALA A 176 -0.61 7.85 10.09
CA ALA A 176 -1.60 7.08 10.85
C ALA A 176 -1.89 5.68 10.24
N ARG A 177 -1.77 5.54 8.92
CA ARG A 177 -1.93 4.25 8.22
C ARG A 177 -0.68 3.40 8.38
N ILE A 178 0.51 4.00 8.35
CA ILE A 178 1.77 3.33 8.62
C ILE A 178 1.76 2.74 10.03
N SER A 179 1.46 3.53 11.07
CA SER A 179 1.45 3.04 12.44
C SER A 179 0.39 1.96 12.68
N LYS A 180 -0.76 2.03 11.97
CA LYS A 180 -1.78 0.98 12.00
C LYS A 180 -1.28 -0.30 11.31
N LEU A 181 -0.69 -0.17 10.13
CA LEU A 181 -0.19 -1.29 9.34
C LEU A 181 0.95 -2.02 10.08
N LEU A 182 1.91 -1.30 10.66
CA LEU A 182 3.02 -1.90 11.39
C LEU A 182 2.59 -2.76 12.58
N LYS A 183 1.43 -2.48 13.19
CA LYS A 183 0.85 -3.31 14.26
C LYS A 183 0.27 -4.64 13.75
N MET A 184 0.01 -4.77 12.44
CA MET A 184 -0.54 -5.96 11.79
C MET A 184 0.53 -6.85 11.14
N LEU A 185 1.75 -6.32 10.99
CA LEU A 185 2.88 -7.00 10.35
C LEU A 185 3.82 -7.82 11.26
N PRO A 186 3.72 -7.87 12.61
CA PRO A 186 4.56 -8.79 13.38
C PRO A 186 4.32 -10.26 12.98
N MET A 187 5.37 -11.08 13.00
CA MET A 187 5.22 -12.53 12.89
C MET A 187 4.87 -13.09 14.26
N GLU A 188 3.72 -13.75 14.37
CA GLU A 188 3.40 -14.51 15.57
C GLU A 188 4.13 -15.86 15.54
N PRO A 189 4.89 -16.21 16.60
CA PRO A 189 5.70 -17.42 16.63
C PRO A 189 4.90 -18.72 16.76
N THR A 190 3.58 -18.67 16.98
CA THR A 190 2.77 -19.83 17.40
C THR A 190 1.56 -20.14 16.53
N THR A 191 1.27 -19.35 15.50
CA THR A 191 0.10 -19.57 14.64
C THR A 191 0.55 -20.06 13.26
N GLU A 192 0.06 -21.23 12.84
CA GLU A 192 0.22 -21.79 11.48
C GLU A 192 -0.32 -20.87 10.37
N HIS A 193 -0.99 -19.78 10.75
CA HIS A 193 -1.77 -18.89 9.91
C HIS A 193 -1.24 -17.45 9.96
N GLY A 194 0.08 -17.27 9.96
CA GLY A 194 0.72 -15.94 9.91
C GLY A 194 1.30 -15.60 8.54
N TRP A 195 2.10 -14.54 8.45
CA TRP A 195 2.87 -14.14 7.27
C TRP A 195 3.96 -15.15 6.83
N ASN A 196 3.88 -16.40 7.25
CA ASN A 196 4.97 -17.37 7.24
C ASN A 196 5.17 -18.07 5.88
N SER A 197 4.17 -18.05 4.98
CA SER A 197 4.33 -18.62 3.64
C SER A 197 5.34 -17.80 2.81
N PRO A 198 6.15 -18.43 1.93
CA PRO A 198 7.18 -17.71 1.18
C PRO A 198 6.65 -16.50 0.41
N ASP A 199 5.45 -16.62 -0.17
CA ASP A 199 4.82 -15.55 -0.93
C ASP A 199 4.27 -14.43 -0.02
N LEU A 200 3.61 -14.77 1.09
CA LEU A 200 3.15 -13.77 2.06
C LEU A 200 4.30 -13.05 2.73
N ARG A 201 5.46 -13.70 2.93
CA ARG A 201 6.68 -13.02 3.39
C ARG A 201 7.14 -11.95 2.42
N LEU A 202 7.06 -12.21 1.12
CA LEU A 202 7.45 -11.21 0.13
C LEU A 202 6.46 -10.03 0.12
N VAL A 203 5.16 -10.32 0.22
CA VAL A 203 4.12 -9.29 0.38
C VAL A 203 4.36 -8.46 1.65
N ARG A 204 4.66 -9.12 2.78
CA ARG A 204 5.01 -8.47 4.05
C ARG A 204 6.22 -7.54 3.90
N LEU A 205 7.28 -8.01 3.25
CA LEU A 205 8.48 -7.21 2.99
C LEU A 205 8.18 -5.99 2.13
N TRP A 206 7.35 -6.13 1.09
CA TRP A 206 6.89 -4.99 0.29
C TRP A 206 6.13 -3.97 1.15
N LEU A 207 5.21 -4.42 2.02
CA LEU A 207 4.49 -3.54 2.96
C LEU A 207 5.43 -2.82 3.93
N LEU A 208 6.40 -3.52 4.52
CA LEU A 208 7.39 -2.93 5.44
C LEU A 208 8.27 -1.89 4.75
N VAL A 209 8.72 -2.18 3.52
CA VAL A 209 9.50 -1.22 2.73
C VAL A 209 8.66 0.01 2.40
N LEU A 210 7.40 -0.17 1.95
CA LEU A 210 6.49 0.96 1.71
C LEU A 210 6.29 1.82 2.95
N CYS A 211 6.06 1.23 4.12
CA CYS A 211 5.98 1.94 5.40
C CYS A 211 7.24 2.78 5.66
N SER A 212 8.41 2.19 5.42
CA SER A 212 9.71 2.81 5.70
C SER A 212 10.03 4.00 4.78
N ILE A 213 9.59 3.97 3.52
CA ILE A 213 9.89 5.02 2.53
C ILE A 213 8.80 6.10 2.41
N SER A 214 7.67 5.93 3.09
CA SER A 214 6.49 6.78 2.95
C SER A 214 6.37 7.87 4.01
N GLU A 215 7.52 8.40 4.44
CA GLU A 215 7.64 9.42 5.49
C GLU A 215 6.99 9.00 6.81
N PRO A 216 7.44 7.86 7.40
CA PRO A 216 7.00 7.44 8.72
C PRO A 216 7.52 8.38 9.83
N SER A 217 6.94 8.25 11.03
CA SER A 217 7.59 8.75 12.26
C SER A 217 8.91 8.00 12.50
N GLU A 218 9.82 8.55 13.31
CA GLU A 218 11.08 7.85 13.65
C GLU A 218 10.83 6.53 14.41
N GLU A 219 9.77 6.46 15.23
CA GLU A 219 9.38 5.24 15.94
C GLU A 219 8.89 4.16 14.97
N ASP A 220 8.01 4.54 14.04
CA ASP A 220 7.50 3.63 13.01
C ASP A 220 8.62 3.17 12.08
N LEU A 221 9.56 4.05 11.73
CA LEU A 221 10.73 3.70 10.92
C LEU A 221 11.63 2.68 11.62
N ALA A 222 11.94 2.91 12.89
CA ALA A 222 12.75 1.99 13.68
C ALA A 222 12.06 0.62 13.81
N THR A 223 10.74 0.61 14.01
CA THR A 223 9.92 -0.61 14.07
C THR A 223 9.96 -1.38 12.75
N ALA A 224 9.72 -0.70 11.63
CA ALA A 224 9.75 -1.31 10.31
C ALA A 224 11.14 -1.86 9.95
N MET A 225 12.20 -1.08 10.23
CA MET A 225 13.59 -1.50 10.01
C MET A 225 13.97 -2.72 10.85
N GLY A 226 13.53 -2.78 12.11
CA GLY A 226 13.72 -3.95 12.96
C GLY A 226 13.13 -5.21 12.33
N MET A 227 11.86 -5.13 11.89
CA MET A 227 11.17 -6.25 11.24
C MET A 227 11.83 -6.68 9.92
N ILE A 228 12.34 -5.74 9.11
CA ILE A 228 13.09 -6.07 7.88
C ILE A 228 14.42 -6.74 8.24
N ALA A 229 15.14 -6.23 9.23
CA ALA A 229 16.43 -6.77 9.64
C ALA A 229 16.31 -8.18 10.25
N ASP A 230 15.20 -8.49 10.94
CA ASP A 230 14.92 -9.84 11.44
C ASP A 230 14.74 -10.83 10.28
N GLU A 231 13.94 -10.47 9.26
CA GLU A 231 13.76 -11.26 8.03
C GLU A 231 15.09 -11.50 7.27
N MET A 232 15.94 -10.46 7.19
CA MET A 232 17.28 -10.57 6.58
C MET A 232 18.18 -11.56 7.33
N ARG A 233 18.06 -11.63 8.66
CA ARG A 233 18.89 -12.50 9.51
C ARG A 233 18.48 -13.96 9.39
N GLU A 234 17.18 -14.23 9.38
CA GLU A 234 16.65 -15.59 9.30
C GLU A 234 17.01 -16.30 8.00
N ARG A 235 17.16 -15.57 6.90
CA ARG A 235 17.46 -16.15 5.58
C ARG A 235 18.94 -16.31 5.27
N SER A 236 19.82 -16.20 6.27
CA SER A 236 21.27 -16.35 6.14
C SER A 236 21.85 -15.49 4.99
N ALA A 237 22.02 -14.19 5.25
CA ALA A 237 22.75 -13.25 4.39
C ALA A 237 22.14 -12.98 3.00
N VAL A 238 20.81 -12.99 2.88
CA VAL A 238 20.14 -12.45 1.67
C VAL A 238 20.53 -10.98 1.52
N LEU A 239 21.09 -10.63 0.36
CA LEU A 239 21.52 -9.27 0.08
C LEU A 239 20.28 -8.37 -0.10
N TRP A 240 20.42 -7.10 0.28
CA TRP A 240 19.37 -6.10 0.06
C TRP A 240 18.86 -6.09 -1.39
N ASP A 241 19.76 -6.29 -2.36
CA ASP A 241 19.44 -6.34 -3.77
C ASP A 241 18.55 -7.53 -4.16
N GLU A 242 18.73 -8.69 -3.51
CA GLU A 242 17.88 -9.87 -3.72
C GLU A 242 16.47 -9.65 -3.17
N ILE A 243 16.36 -9.04 -1.97
CA ILE A 243 15.07 -8.63 -1.40
C ILE A 243 14.37 -7.67 -2.34
N MET A 244 15.07 -6.64 -2.80
CA MET A 244 14.50 -5.64 -3.71
C MET A 244 14.12 -6.23 -5.06
N SER A 245 14.87 -7.20 -5.58
CA SER A 245 14.50 -7.94 -6.79
C SER A 245 13.15 -8.64 -6.61
N GLY A 246 12.91 -9.27 -5.45
CA GLY A 246 11.60 -9.84 -5.12
C GLY A 246 10.52 -8.77 -5.00
N ILE A 247 10.76 -7.72 -4.21
CA ILE A 247 9.77 -6.67 -3.90
C ILE A 247 9.28 -5.95 -5.17
N ARG A 248 10.13 -5.78 -6.19
CA ARG A 248 9.76 -5.16 -7.47
C ARG A 248 8.74 -5.95 -8.30
N HIS A 249 8.45 -7.20 -7.93
CA HIS A 249 7.34 -7.97 -8.52
C HIS A 249 5.97 -7.57 -7.95
N MET A 250 5.94 -6.81 -6.84
CA MET A 250 4.75 -6.15 -6.32
C MET A 250 4.58 -4.78 -6.99
N PRO A 251 3.42 -4.10 -6.85
CA PRO A 251 3.21 -2.79 -7.46
C PRO A 251 4.32 -1.80 -7.08
N TRP A 252 5.09 -1.38 -8.07
CA TRP A 252 6.33 -0.63 -7.88
C TRP A 252 6.51 0.47 -8.93
N VAL A 253 7.05 1.61 -8.52
CA VAL A 253 7.36 2.73 -9.41
C VAL A 253 8.71 3.33 -9.03
N ASP A 254 9.43 3.84 -10.03
CA ASP A 254 10.83 4.28 -9.88
C ASP A 254 11.03 5.41 -8.87
N ILE A 255 9.99 6.17 -8.55
CA ILE A 255 10.03 7.22 -7.51
C ILE A 255 10.34 6.65 -6.12
N PHE A 256 10.21 5.34 -5.94
CA PHE A 256 10.55 4.64 -4.69
C PHE A 256 12.02 4.20 -4.63
N GLU A 257 12.73 4.15 -5.76
CA GLU A 257 14.13 3.68 -5.79
C GLU A 257 15.07 4.54 -4.94
N PRO A 258 15.07 5.89 -5.04
CA PRO A 258 15.97 6.71 -4.23
C PRO A 258 15.77 6.56 -2.70
N PRO A 259 14.54 6.62 -2.13
CA PRO A 259 14.37 6.39 -0.70
C PRO A 259 14.65 4.94 -0.30
N CYS A 260 14.40 3.95 -1.15
CA CYS A 260 14.78 2.55 -0.88
C CYS A 260 16.29 2.35 -0.81
N ALA A 261 17.07 2.95 -1.70
CA ALA A 261 18.52 2.88 -1.64
C ALA A 261 19.06 3.46 -0.32
N LYS A 262 18.48 4.59 0.15
CA LYS A 262 18.81 5.17 1.46
C LYS A 262 18.45 4.24 2.62
N LEU A 263 17.27 3.60 2.55
CA LEU A 263 16.83 2.63 3.55
C LEU A 263 17.79 1.43 3.63
N GLY A 264 18.16 0.84 2.50
CA GLY A 264 19.11 -0.27 2.44
C GLY A 264 20.47 0.10 3.05
N GLN A 265 21.01 1.27 2.72
CA GLN A 265 22.25 1.77 3.33
C GLN A 265 22.13 1.98 4.85
N ARG A 266 20.96 2.39 5.34
CA ARG A 266 20.71 2.58 6.78
C ARG A 266 20.61 1.23 7.51
N LEU A 267 19.88 0.27 6.93
CA LEU A 267 19.77 -1.10 7.45
C LEU A 267 21.14 -1.77 7.56
N LEU A 268 21.97 -1.69 6.52
CA LEU A 268 23.33 -2.23 6.55
C LEU A 268 24.15 -1.58 7.66
N ARG A 269 24.14 -0.24 7.76
CA ARG A 269 24.89 0.48 8.81
C ARG A 269 24.48 0.08 10.22
N GLU A 270 23.18 0.01 10.50
CA GLU A 270 22.67 -0.19 11.87
C GLU A 270 22.64 -1.66 12.31
N TYR A 271 22.46 -2.60 11.37
CA TYR A 271 22.26 -4.02 11.68
C TYR A 271 23.42 -4.93 11.28
N HIS A 272 24.27 -4.60 10.29
CA HIS A 272 25.56 -5.30 10.12
C HIS A 272 26.59 -4.89 11.17
N ALA A 273 26.58 -3.65 11.66
CA ALA A 273 27.51 -3.24 12.72
C ALA A 273 27.26 -3.99 14.04
N LYS A 274 25.99 -4.30 14.35
CA LYS A 274 25.61 -5.06 15.55
C LYS A 274 26.01 -6.54 15.46
N SER A 275 25.95 -7.18 14.30
CA SER A 275 26.36 -8.59 14.16
C SER A 275 27.86 -8.81 14.43
N ILE A 276 28.72 -7.83 14.10
CA ILE A 276 30.16 -7.87 14.41
C ILE A 276 30.42 -7.65 15.92
N GLN A 277 29.65 -6.76 16.57
CA GLN A 277 29.78 -6.53 18.01
C GLN A 277 29.35 -7.74 18.85
N TYR A 278 28.31 -8.49 18.43
CA TYR A 278 27.92 -9.74 19.10
C TYR A 278 28.90 -10.89 18.83
N ALA A 279 29.54 -10.95 17.66
CA ALA A 279 30.58 -11.93 17.37
C ALA A 279 31.86 -11.71 18.21
N HIS A 280 32.17 -10.46 18.58
CA HIS A 280 33.32 -10.15 19.43
C HIS A 280 33.05 -10.29 20.94
N ASN A 281 31.78 -10.29 21.38
CA ASN A 281 31.39 -10.38 22.79
C ASN A 281 30.67 -11.70 23.15
N GLY A 282 30.68 -12.71 22.28
CA GLY A 282 30.22 -14.05 22.60
C GLY A 282 31.10 -14.68 23.71
N PRO A 283 30.53 -15.46 24.64
CA PRO A 283 31.27 -16.02 25.75
C PRO A 283 32.42 -16.87 25.22
N GLY A 284 33.65 -16.46 25.55
CA GLY A 284 34.85 -17.18 25.19
C GLY A 284 34.74 -18.65 25.61
N LEU A 285 34.79 -19.54 24.63
CA LEU A 285 35.12 -20.95 24.82
C LEU A 285 36.47 -21.00 25.53
N ARG A 286 36.43 -21.07 26.86
CA ARG A 286 37.56 -21.52 27.68
C ARG A 286 37.77 -22.98 27.34
N PHE A 287 38.67 -23.25 26.42
CA PHE A 287 39.37 -24.52 26.38
C PHE A 287 40.11 -24.69 27.70
N VAL A 288 39.58 -25.53 28.58
CA VAL A 288 40.33 -26.06 29.72
C VAL A 288 41.01 -27.34 29.22
N TYR A 289 42.31 -27.23 28.94
CA TYR A 289 43.21 -28.36 28.95
C TYR A 289 43.61 -28.63 30.41
N CYS A 290 43.19 -29.77 30.94
CA CYS A 290 43.89 -30.69 31.85
C CYS A 290 42.87 -31.71 32.37
#